data_AF-W0V0I6-F1
#
_entry.id   AF-W0V0I6-F1
#
_cell.length_a   1.000
_cell.length_b   1.000
_cell.length_c   1.000
_cell.angle_alpha   90.00
_cell.angle_beta   90.00
_cell.angle_gamma   90.00
#
_symmetry.space_group_name_H-M   'P 1'
#
loop_
_entity.id
_entity.type
_entity.pdbx_description
1 polymer ?
#
loop_
_entity_poly.entity_id
_entity_poly.type
_entity_poly.pdbx_seq_one_letter_code
_entity_poly.pdbx_strand_id
1 'polypeptide(L)'
;MLSKQGGMSLIEVLGALAISAILLSGLTALVDSSLADTKADQAGAYQAAIGAAAAHYLADNYGVLAISANIGVTKPVTLTALKNAGEISPLQAAANVYGQTPCLLVRARNASPTNPAIVLDALVVTEGGQAIGDASIAYVAAQAGKGGGYINSLNSAVAQGSGGAWSLSAATTPTLNQFNSVSCSGQPANAGHLVTALLSNGAGQSSQDFLYRNKVPGMDVLNQMQTPIGMANGAAVDPGTACGSVAAIATDKTNGSLLYCNKISGTWQGSGSSWKAPVDTYASLPAGDAVGDVRMVKNISRAFTVDPSGKWVALAVDQNGDMNVPGKLAVGGDANIRGDANIHGNATIDANATVGGGATVGASVIAGGAGTFGGAVSGQSVEAKDWIVGQTVQVWKEGKEGDVCHIFTADPKIILNRIGTIVLESRSPMPGHTPTALICSGVPGNARLVRLVS
;
A
#
# COMPACT_ATOMS: atom_id res chain seq x y z
N MET A 1 -9.27 -48.93 -94.04
CA MET A 1 -9.55 -48.88 -92.59
C MET A 1 -11.06 -48.90 -92.41
N LEU A 2 -11.65 -50.08 -92.22
CA LEU A 2 -13.09 -50.22 -91.98
C LEU A 2 -13.30 -50.34 -90.47
N SER A 3 -13.83 -49.26 -89.87
CA SER A 3 -14.25 -49.25 -88.46
C SER A 3 -15.44 -50.18 -88.29
N LYS A 4 -15.28 -51.26 -87.53
CA LYS A 4 -16.38 -52.13 -87.10
C LYS A 4 -17.17 -51.39 -86.03
N GLN A 5 -18.36 -50.91 -86.37
CA GLN A 5 -19.37 -50.53 -85.40
C GLN A 5 -19.91 -51.80 -84.73
N GLY A 6 -19.61 -52.00 -83.44
CA GLY A 6 -20.26 -53.02 -82.61
C GLY A 6 -21.63 -52.50 -82.14
N GLY A 7 -22.69 -53.22 -82.48
CA GLY A 7 -24.02 -52.97 -81.92
C GLY A 7 -24.07 -53.44 -80.46
N MET A 8 -24.58 -52.59 -79.56
CA MET A 8 -24.71 -52.92 -78.14
C MET A 8 -25.73 -54.04 -77.93
N SER A 9 -25.37 -55.03 -77.12
CA SER A 9 -26.24 -56.13 -76.74
C SER A 9 -27.32 -55.66 -75.75
N LEU A 10 -28.55 -56.18 -75.85
CA LEU A 10 -29.67 -55.85 -74.94
C LEU A 10 -29.29 -56.07 -73.46
N ILE A 11 -28.37 -57.01 -73.19
CA ILE A 11 -27.89 -57.31 -71.83
C ILE A 11 -26.94 -56.23 -71.28
N GLU A 12 -26.17 -55.55 -72.14
CA GLU A 12 -25.32 -54.43 -71.76
C GLU A 12 -26.17 -53.20 -71.41
N VAL A 13 -27.27 -52.97 -72.14
CA VAL A 13 -28.22 -51.89 -71.84
C VAL A 13 -28.93 -52.12 -70.50
N LEU A 14 -29.35 -53.36 -70.21
CA LEU A 14 -29.97 -53.70 -68.92
C LEU A 14 -28.97 -53.63 -67.77
N GLY A 15 -27.73 -54.10 -67.97
CA GLY A 15 -26.66 -53.97 -66.98
C GLY A 15 -26.32 -52.52 -66.67
N ALA A 16 -26.21 -51.67 -67.70
CA ALA A 16 -25.98 -50.23 -67.53
C ALA A 16 -27.13 -49.52 -66.81
N LEU A 17 -28.38 -49.90 -67.07
CA LEU A 17 -29.56 -49.37 -66.36
C LEU A 17 -29.59 -49.78 -64.88
N ALA A 18 -29.27 -51.03 -64.57
CA ALA A 18 -29.20 -51.50 -63.19
C ALA A 18 -28.11 -50.78 -62.40
N ILE A 19 -26.92 -50.61 -62.99
CA ILE A 19 -25.82 -49.85 -62.37
C ILE A 19 -26.22 -48.38 -62.21
N SER A 20 -26.87 -47.78 -63.22
CA SER A 20 -27.34 -46.39 -63.14
C SER A 20 -28.39 -46.18 -62.06
N ALA A 21 -29.31 -47.13 -61.85
CA ALA A 21 -30.31 -47.06 -60.79
C ALA A 21 -29.69 -47.17 -59.38
N ILE A 22 -28.68 -48.03 -59.22
CA ILE A 22 -27.91 -48.15 -57.97
C ILE A 22 -27.12 -46.86 -57.71
N LEU A 23 -26.45 -46.32 -58.73
CA LEU A 23 -25.70 -45.06 -58.62
C LEU A 23 -26.61 -43.87 -58.31
N LEU A 24 -27.79 -43.79 -58.93
CA LEU A 24 -28.74 -42.71 -58.68
C LEU A 24 -29.32 -42.79 -57.26
N SER A 25 -29.63 -44.00 -56.78
CA SER A 25 -30.08 -44.22 -55.39
C SER A 25 -28.98 -43.93 -54.36
N GLY A 26 -27.72 -44.24 -54.69
CA GLY A 26 -26.56 -43.87 -53.88
C GLY A 26 -26.30 -42.37 -53.86
N LEU A 27 -26.52 -41.68 -55.00
CA LEU A 27 -26.36 -40.23 -55.10
C LEU A 27 -27.44 -39.47 -54.32
N THR A 28 -28.70 -39.90 -54.35
CA THR A 28 -29.75 -39.27 -53.54
C THR A 28 -29.47 -39.41 -52.05
N ALA A 29 -29.01 -40.59 -51.60
CA ALA A 29 -28.62 -40.80 -50.20
C ALA A 29 -27.43 -39.91 -49.78
N LEU A 30 -26.44 -39.72 -50.66
CA LEU A 30 -25.30 -38.83 -50.41
C LEU A 30 -25.70 -37.35 -50.37
N VAL A 31 -26.58 -36.91 -51.28
CA VAL A 31 -27.10 -35.53 -51.29
C VAL A 31 -27.93 -35.25 -50.04
N ASP A 32 -28.79 -36.19 -49.63
CA ASP A 32 -29.60 -36.07 -48.42
C ASP A 32 -28.73 -36.04 -47.16
N SER A 33 -27.67 -36.86 -47.10
CA SER A 33 -26.69 -36.84 -46.01
C SER A 33 -25.92 -35.51 -45.96
N SER A 34 -25.45 -35.01 -47.10
CA SER A 34 -24.72 -33.74 -47.18
C SER A 34 -25.58 -32.54 -46.79
N LEU A 35 -26.87 -32.56 -47.17
CA LEU A 35 -27.84 -31.55 -46.74
C LEU A 35 -28.15 -31.66 -45.24
N ALA A 36 -28.22 -32.88 -44.69
CA ALA A 36 -28.40 -33.10 -43.26
C ALA A 36 -27.20 -32.59 -42.45
N ASP A 37 -25.97 -32.85 -42.91
CA ASP A 37 -24.75 -32.36 -42.27
C ASP A 37 -24.65 -30.82 -42.32
N THR A 38 -24.99 -30.22 -43.47
CA THR A 38 -25.01 -28.75 -43.60
C THR A 38 -26.05 -28.11 -42.67
N LYS A 39 -27.23 -28.72 -42.53
CA LYS A 39 -28.25 -28.27 -41.57
C LYS A 39 -27.76 -28.42 -40.13
N ALA A 40 -27.06 -29.51 -39.83
CA ALA A 40 -26.49 -29.75 -38.52
C ALA A 40 -25.44 -28.68 -38.15
N ASP A 41 -24.52 -28.37 -39.06
CA ASP A 41 -23.50 -27.35 -38.85
C ASP A 41 -24.13 -25.96 -38.66
N GLN A 42 -25.14 -25.60 -39.45
CA GLN A 42 -25.84 -24.32 -39.30
C GLN A 42 -26.62 -24.24 -37.98
N ALA A 43 -27.32 -25.30 -37.57
CA ALA A 43 -28.03 -25.33 -36.29
C ALA A 43 -27.08 -25.30 -35.10
N GLY A 44 -25.94 -26.00 -35.19
CA GLY A 44 -24.88 -25.96 -34.18
C GLY A 44 -24.27 -24.58 -34.05
N ALA A 45 -23.85 -23.96 -35.16
CA ALA A 45 -23.31 -22.60 -35.17
C ALA A 45 -24.32 -21.57 -34.63
N TYR A 46 -25.60 -21.71 -34.98
CA TYR A 46 -26.67 -20.90 -34.41
C TYR A 46 -26.73 -21.04 -32.89
N GLN A 47 -26.76 -22.27 -32.38
CA GLN A 47 -26.81 -22.55 -30.95
C GLN A 47 -25.55 -22.04 -30.22
N ALA A 48 -24.36 -22.12 -30.84
CA ALA A 48 -23.12 -21.57 -30.30
C ALA A 48 -23.19 -20.05 -30.15
N ALA A 49 -23.69 -19.34 -31.16
CA ALA A 49 -23.84 -17.88 -31.12
C ALA A 49 -24.80 -17.43 -30.00
N ILE A 50 -25.93 -18.12 -29.83
CA ILE A 50 -26.87 -17.85 -28.74
C ILE A 50 -26.24 -18.19 -27.37
N GLY A 51 -25.52 -19.31 -27.27
CA GLY A 51 -24.82 -19.71 -26.06
C GLY A 51 -23.79 -18.66 -25.60
N ALA A 52 -23.04 -18.08 -26.54
CA ALA A 52 -22.09 -17.01 -26.26
C ALA A 52 -22.81 -15.73 -25.78
N ALA A 53 -23.84 -15.29 -26.49
CA ALA A 53 -24.63 -14.12 -26.09
C ALA A 53 -25.28 -14.29 -24.71
N ALA A 54 -25.78 -15.49 -24.42
CA ALA A 54 -26.33 -15.82 -23.11
C ALA A 54 -25.28 -15.75 -21.99
N ALA A 55 -24.04 -16.16 -22.26
CA ALA A 55 -22.95 -16.06 -21.29
C ALA A 55 -22.62 -14.60 -20.96
N HIS A 56 -22.55 -13.73 -21.97
CA HIS A 56 -22.36 -12.28 -21.77
C HIS A 56 -23.52 -11.66 -20.99
N TYR A 57 -24.77 -11.96 -21.37
CA TYR A 57 -25.95 -11.48 -20.66
C TYR A 57 -25.95 -11.83 -19.17
N LEU A 58 -25.54 -13.06 -18.83
CA LEU A 58 -25.44 -13.52 -17.45
C LEU A 58 -24.37 -12.77 -16.66
N ALA A 59 -23.25 -12.44 -17.30
CA ALA A 59 -22.17 -11.68 -16.67
C ALA A 59 -22.62 -10.24 -16.39
N ASP A 60 -23.18 -9.56 -17.40
CA ASP A 60 -23.60 -8.15 -17.30
C ASP A 60 -24.76 -7.96 -16.32
N ASN A 61 -25.65 -8.95 -16.23
CA ASN A 61 -26.84 -8.90 -15.37
C ASN A 61 -26.68 -9.72 -14.07
N TYR A 62 -25.45 -10.13 -13.72
CA TYR A 62 -25.22 -11.01 -12.59
C TYR A 62 -25.79 -10.43 -11.29
N GLY A 63 -25.56 -9.15 -11.01
CA GLY A 63 -26.01 -8.49 -9.77
C GLY A 63 -27.52 -8.44 -9.58
N VAL A 64 -28.30 -8.38 -10.67
CA VAL A 64 -29.78 -8.35 -10.61
C VAL A 64 -30.40 -9.75 -10.66
N LEU A 65 -29.71 -10.70 -11.27
CA LEU A 65 -30.15 -12.09 -11.37
C LEU A 65 -29.80 -12.90 -10.12
N ALA A 66 -28.61 -12.70 -9.55
CA ALA A 66 -28.06 -13.45 -8.41
C ALA A 66 -28.48 -12.86 -7.04
N ILE A 67 -29.78 -12.63 -6.86
CA ILE A 67 -30.36 -12.11 -5.61
C ILE A 67 -31.18 -13.17 -4.88
N SER A 68 -31.32 -13.04 -3.56
CA SER A 68 -32.03 -14.03 -2.73
C SER A 68 -33.48 -14.26 -3.15
N ALA A 69 -34.16 -13.24 -3.69
CA ALA A 69 -35.53 -13.33 -4.19
C ALA A 69 -35.69 -14.27 -5.42
N ASN A 70 -34.61 -14.52 -6.17
CA ASN A 70 -34.62 -15.36 -7.35
C ASN A 70 -34.19 -16.81 -7.06
N ILE A 71 -33.77 -17.13 -5.82
CA ILE A 71 -33.33 -18.47 -5.46
C ILE A 71 -34.45 -19.48 -5.72
N GLY A 72 -34.15 -20.51 -6.49
CA GLY A 72 -35.11 -21.57 -6.80
C GLY A 72 -36.18 -21.20 -7.83
N VAL A 73 -36.11 -19.99 -8.39
CA VAL A 73 -37.01 -19.52 -9.46
C VAL A 73 -36.26 -19.53 -10.79
N THR A 74 -36.88 -20.09 -11.83
CA THR A 74 -36.33 -20.03 -13.18
C THR A 74 -36.97 -18.86 -13.93
N LYS A 75 -36.14 -18.05 -14.60
CA LYS A 75 -36.56 -16.87 -15.38
C LYS A 75 -36.22 -17.10 -16.87
N PRO A 76 -37.19 -16.94 -17.78
CA PRO A 76 -36.93 -16.99 -19.20
C PRO A 76 -36.43 -15.62 -19.70
N VAL A 77 -35.42 -15.64 -20.55
CA VAL A 77 -34.87 -14.48 -21.27
C VAL A 77 -34.99 -14.78 -22.76
N THR A 78 -35.81 -13.97 -23.44
CA THR A 78 -36.11 -14.17 -24.86
C THR A 78 -34.96 -13.69 -25.75
N LEU A 79 -34.92 -14.15 -27.00
CA LEU A 79 -33.98 -13.62 -28.00
C LEU A 79 -34.13 -12.09 -28.16
N THR A 80 -35.34 -11.56 -28.07
CA THR A 80 -35.59 -10.11 -28.12
C THR A 80 -34.93 -9.40 -26.94
N ALA A 81 -34.97 -9.98 -25.74
CA ALA A 81 -34.27 -9.41 -24.59
C ALA A 81 -32.75 -9.39 -24.79
N LEU A 82 -32.16 -10.47 -25.33
CA LEU A 82 -30.73 -10.50 -25.67
C LEU A 82 -30.36 -9.45 -26.72
N LYS A 83 -31.20 -9.25 -27.75
CA LYS A 83 -30.99 -8.19 -28.75
C LYS A 83 -31.08 -6.79 -28.15
N ASN A 84 -32.07 -6.55 -27.28
CA ASN A 84 -32.27 -5.25 -26.63
C ASN A 84 -31.14 -4.93 -25.63
N ALA A 85 -30.54 -5.95 -25.02
CA ALA A 85 -29.37 -5.81 -24.16
C ALA A 85 -28.07 -5.60 -24.95
N GLY A 86 -28.08 -5.75 -26.29
CA GLY A 86 -26.89 -5.58 -27.13
C GLY A 86 -25.96 -6.80 -27.16
N GLU A 87 -26.40 -7.94 -26.62
CA GLU A 87 -25.59 -9.16 -26.47
C GLU A 87 -25.46 -9.95 -27.78
N ILE A 88 -26.35 -9.68 -28.73
CA ILE A 88 -26.35 -10.33 -30.03
C ILE A 88 -26.85 -9.36 -31.10
N SER A 89 -26.39 -9.57 -32.34
CA SER A 89 -26.78 -8.74 -33.48
C SER A 89 -28.30 -8.61 -33.60
N PRO A 90 -28.84 -7.40 -33.84
CA PRO A 90 -30.26 -7.22 -34.14
C PRO A 90 -30.73 -8.05 -35.34
N LEU A 91 -29.81 -8.36 -36.27
CA LEU A 91 -30.06 -9.16 -37.48
C LEU A 91 -30.05 -10.67 -37.24
N GLN A 92 -29.77 -11.15 -36.02
CA GLN A 92 -29.80 -12.58 -35.71
C GLN A 92 -31.17 -13.18 -36.08
N ALA A 93 -31.16 -14.28 -36.82
CA ALA A 93 -32.38 -15.00 -37.20
C ALA A 93 -33.18 -15.42 -35.96
N ALA A 94 -34.51 -15.43 -36.07
CA ALA A 94 -35.40 -15.75 -34.94
C ALA A 94 -35.39 -17.24 -34.57
N ALA A 95 -35.09 -18.11 -35.53
CA ALA A 95 -35.06 -19.55 -35.38
C ALA A 95 -33.89 -20.17 -36.15
N ASN A 96 -33.49 -21.38 -35.76
CA ASN A 96 -32.51 -22.18 -36.50
C ASN A 96 -33.14 -22.81 -37.77
N VAL A 97 -32.34 -23.58 -38.52
CA VAL A 97 -32.79 -24.25 -39.77
C VAL A 97 -33.91 -25.28 -39.59
N TYR A 98 -34.16 -25.72 -38.36
CA TYR A 98 -35.26 -26.62 -37.99
C TYR A 98 -36.51 -25.84 -37.53
N GLY A 99 -36.48 -24.51 -37.57
CA GLY A 99 -37.57 -23.64 -37.11
C GLY A 99 -37.68 -23.55 -35.59
N GLN A 100 -36.67 -23.99 -34.84
CA GLN A 100 -36.67 -23.93 -33.38
C GLN A 100 -36.14 -22.57 -32.91
N THR A 101 -36.83 -21.94 -31.96
CA THR A 101 -36.49 -20.63 -31.39
C THR A 101 -35.72 -20.77 -30.08
N PRO A 102 -34.71 -19.94 -29.78
CA PRO A 102 -33.93 -20.07 -28.57
C PRO A 102 -34.60 -19.42 -27.36
N CYS A 103 -34.37 -20.00 -26.18
CA CYS A 103 -34.75 -19.46 -24.89
C CYS A 103 -33.60 -19.61 -23.89
N LEU A 104 -33.20 -18.54 -23.24
CA LEU A 104 -32.25 -18.60 -22.13
C LEU A 104 -33.03 -18.74 -20.82
N LEU A 105 -32.83 -19.85 -20.11
CA LEU A 105 -33.46 -20.15 -18.84
C LEU A 105 -32.44 -19.96 -17.72
N VAL A 106 -32.65 -18.97 -16.85
CA VAL A 106 -31.71 -18.61 -15.78
C VAL A 106 -32.30 -18.99 -14.43
N ARG A 107 -31.51 -19.65 -13.59
CA ARG A 107 -31.91 -20.07 -12.24
C ARG A 107 -30.84 -19.70 -11.22
N ALA A 108 -31.22 -18.92 -10.21
CA ALA A 108 -30.35 -18.63 -9.08
C ALA A 108 -30.46 -19.74 -8.02
N ARG A 109 -29.35 -20.07 -7.38
CA ARG A 109 -29.31 -20.99 -6.24
C ARG A 109 -28.16 -20.65 -5.30
N ASN A 110 -28.16 -21.26 -4.11
CA ASN A 110 -26.97 -21.28 -3.27
C ASN A 110 -25.90 -22.20 -3.87
N ALA A 111 -24.64 -21.77 -3.81
CA ALA A 111 -23.49 -22.52 -4.33
C ALA A 111 -23.37 -23.91 -3.70
N SER A 112 -23.68 -24.01 -2.40
CA SER A 112 -23.70 -25.23 -1.60
C SER A 112 -24.64 -25.04 -0.40
N PRO A 113 -25.20 -26.11 0.22
CA PRO A 113 -25.92 -25.99 1.50
C PRO A 113 -25.14 -25.26 2.60
N THR A 114 -23.80 -25.30 2.54
CA THR A 114 -22.90 -24.67 3.51
C THR A 114 -22.30 -23.34 3.03
N ASN A 115 -22.57 -22.94 1.78
CA ASN A 115 -22.07 -21.68 1.21
C ASN A 115 -23.25 -20.83 0.73
N PRO A 116 -23.56 -19.71 1.44
CA PRO A 116 -24.69 -18.84 1.10
C PRO A 116 -24.44 -18.00 -0.16
N ALA A 117 -23.27 -18.10 -0.80
CA ALA A 117 -23.01 -17.42 -2.07
C ALA A 117 -24.03 -17.85 -3.13
N ILE A 118 -24.65 -16.87 -3.78
CA ILE A 118 -25.64 -17.10 -4.82
C ILE A 118 -24.92 -17.25 -6.15
N VAL A 119 -25.20 -18.35 -6.84
CA VAL A 119 -24.69 -18.67 -8.18
C VAL A 119 -25.83 -18.76 -9.17
N LEU A 120 -25.51 -18.49 -10.44
CA LEU A 120 -26.43 -18.64 -11.55
C LEU A 120 -26.10 -19.90 -12.33
N ASP A 121 -27.09 -20.78 -12.48
CA ASP A 121 -27.05 -21.81 -13.50
C ASP A 121 -28.01 -21.41 -14.61
N ALA A 122 -27.56 -21.56 -15.86
CA ALA A 122 -28.39 -21.26 -16.99
C ALA A 122 -28.34 -22.35 -18.05
N LEU A 123 -29.43 -22.43 -18.81
CA LEU A 123 -29.60 -23.36 -19.90
C LEU A 123 -30.18 -22.60 -21.09
N VAL A 124 -29.44 -22.55 -22.19
CA VAL A 124 -30.01 -22.10 -23.47
C VAL A 124 -30.67 -23.31 -24.09
N VAL A 125 -31.97 -23.25 -24.34
CA VAL A 125 -32.72 -24.34 -24.98
C VAL A 125 -33.29 -23.85 -26.31
N THR A 126 -33.52 -24.75 -27.25
CA THR A 126 -34.39 -24.47 -28.40
C THR A 126 -35.81 -24.97 -28.13
N GLU A 127 -36.80 -24.24 -28.60
CA GLU A 127 -38.23 -24.49 -28.38
C GLU A 127 -39.01 -24.42 -29.70
N GLY A 128 -40.08 -25.21 -29.81
CA GLY A 128 -40.93 -25.26 -31.00
C GLY A 128 -40.21 -25.79 -32.25
N GLY A 129 -40.82 -25.60 -33.42
CA GLY A 129 -40.24 -26.07 -34.69
C GLY A 129 -40.25 -27.59 -34.86
N GLN A 130 -39.40 -28.08 -35.74
CA GLN A 130 -39.25 -29.51 -36.04
C GLN A 130 -38.24 -30.17 -35.11
N ALA A 131 -38.56 -31.36 -34.60
CA ALA A 131 -37.65 -32.16 -33.79
C ALA A 131 -36.47 -32.66 -34.64
N ILE A 132 -35.25 -32.47 -34.15
CA ILE A 132 -34.04 -33.04 -34.77
C ILE A 132 -33.99 -34.53 -34.43
N GLY A 133 -33.81 -35.38 -35.45
CA GLY A 133 -33.78 -36.83 -35.26
C GLY A 133 -32.60 -37.30 -34.40
N ASP A 134 -32.83 -38.31 -33.57
CA ASP A 134 -31.88 -38.81 -32.56
C ASP A 134 -30.52 -39.21 -33.13
N ALA A 135 -30.48 -39.68 -34.39
CA ALA A 135 -29.24 -40.07 -35.08
C ALA A 135 -28.30 -38.87 -35.32
N SER A 136 -28.84 -37.67 -35.45
CA SER A 136 -28.10 -36.46 -35.83
C SER A 136 -27.96 -35.44 -34.71
N ILE A 137 -28.89 -35.42 -33.75
CA ILE A 137 -28.94 -34.35 -32.74
C ILE A 137 -27.69 -34.26 -31.86
N ALA A 138 -27.05 -35.41 -31.57
CA ALA A 138 -25.80 -35.45 -30.82
C ALA A 138 -24.64 -34.77 -31.59
N TYR A 139 -24.63 -34.91 -32.92
CA TYR A 139 -23.68 -34.25 -33.81
C TYR A 139 -23.95 -32.75 -33.88
N VAL A 140 -25.21 -32.33 -34.07
CA VAL A 140 -25.61 -30.91 -34.03
C VAL A 140 -25.17 -30.25 -32.70
N ALA A 141 -25.42 -30.94 -31.59
CA ALA A 141 -25.04 -30.49 -30.26
C ALA A 141 -23.52 -30.38 -30.08
N ALA A 142 -22.73 -31.23 -30.72
CA ALA A 142 -21.26 -31.13 -30.71
C ALA A 142 -20.79 -29.84 -31.39
N GLN A 143 -21.45 -29.46 -32.50
CA GLN A 143 -21.13 -28.24 -33.24
C GLN A 143 -21.51 -26.96 -32.51
N ALA A 144 -22.42 -27.02 -31.54
CA ALA A 144 -22.72 -25.91 -30.65
C ALA A 144 -21.55 -25.54 -29.71
N GLY A 145 -20.51 -26.38 -29.65
CA GLY A 145 -19.29 -26.12 -28.90
C GLY A 145 -19.45 -26.33 -27.39
N LYS A 146 -18.77 -25.50 -26.60
CA LYS A 146 -18.66 -25.69 -25.16
C LYS A 146 -20.03 -25.62 -24.48
N GLY A 147 -20.35 -26.65 -23.69
CA GLY A 147 -21.65 -26.76 -23.02
C GLY A 147 -22.78 -27.24 -23.94
N GLY A 148 -22.54 -27.42 -25.24
CA GLY A 148 -23.50 -27.94 -26.19
C GLY A 148 -23.98 -29.35 -25.85
N GLY A 149 -25.27 -29.58 -26.05
CA GLY A 149 -25.99 -30.78 -25.67
C GLY A 149 -27.36 -30.87 -26.34
N TYR A 150 -28.12 -31.89 -25.96
CA TYR A 150 -29.42 -32.19 -26.56
C TYR A 150 -30.35 -32.92 -25.59
N ILE A 151 -31.63 -32.96 -25.95
CA ILE A 151 -32.66 -33.81 -25.31
C ILE A 151 -33.04 -34.90 -26.31
N ASN A 152 -32.79 -36.16 -25.96
CA ASN A 152 -33.05 -37.33 -26.82
C ASN A 152 -34.51 -37.80 -26.69
N SER A 153 -35.11 -38.32 -27.77
CA SER A 153 -36.46 -38.91 -27.71
C SER A 153 -36.57 -40.15 -26.82
N LEU A 154 -35.48 -40.93 -26.68
CA LEU A 154 -35.41 -42.10 -25.82
C LEU A 154 -35.50 -41.76 -24.32
N ASN A 155 -35.13 -40.55 -23.93
CA ASN A 155 -35.24 -40.07 -22.57
C ASN A 155 -35.43 -38.55 -22.53
N SER A 156 -36.67 -38.12 -22.78
CA SER A 156 -37.05 -36.70 -22.84
C SER A 156 -36.92 -35.96 -21.51
N ALA A 157 -36.77 -36.68 -20.39
CA ALA A 157 -36.58 -36.11 -19.06
C ALA A 157 -35.11 -35.73 -18.77
N VAL A 158 -34.18 -36.01 -19.70
CA VAL A 158 -32.75 -35.78 -19.52
C VAL A 158 -32.20 -34.89 -20.64
N ALA A 159 -31.53 -33.82 -20.25
CA ALA A 159 -30.66 -33.06 -21.13
C ALA A 159 -29.22 -33.51 -20.90
N GLN A 160 -28.46 -33.70 -21.97
CA GLN A 160 -27.08 -34.16 -21.85
C GLN A 160 -26.15 -33.50 -22.85
N GLY A 161 -24.91 -33.29 -22.44
CA GLY A 161 -23.86 -32.78 -23.30
C GLY A 161 -23.48 -33.75 -24.41
N SER A 162 -23.02 -33.22 -25.54
CA SER A 162 -22.44 -34.07 -26.58
C SER A 162 -21.24 -34.83 -26.02
N GLY A 163 -21.19 -36.15 -26.24
CA GLY A 163 -20.17 -37.04 -25.66
C GLY A 163 -20.30 -37.29 -24.15
N GLY A 164 -21.40 -36.89 -23.49
CA GLY A 164 -21.66 -37.18 -22.07
C GLY A 164 -20.91 -36.28 -21.08
N ALA A 165 -20.38 -35.14 -21.53
CA ALA A 165 -19.59 -34.22 -20.69
C ALA A 165 -20.35 -33.62 -19.49
N TRP A 166 -21.68 -33.58 -19.58
CA TRP A 166 -22.57 -33.15 -18.50
C TRP A 166 -23.96 -33.79 -18.70
N SER A 167 -24.76 -33.85 -17.64
CA SER A 167 -26.14 -34.32 -17.71
C SER A 167 -27.01 -33.56 -16.71
N LEU A 168 -28.24 -33.25 -17.10
CA LEU A 168 -29.29 -32.73 -16.24
C LEU A 168 -30.41 -33.78 -16.18
N SER A 169 -30.50 -34.48 -15.07
CA SER A 169 -31.45 -35.58 -14.84
C SER A 169 -32.14 -35.42 -13.48
N ALA A 170 -33.00 -36.36 -13.09
CA ALA A 170 -33.59 -36.37 -11.75
C ALA A 170 -32.55 -36.49 -10.61
N ALA A 171 -31.33 -36.93 -10.92
CA ALA A 171 -30.24 -37.07 -9.95
C ALA A 171 -29.32 -35.84 -9.85
N THR A 172 -29.51 -34.82 -10.71
CA THR A 172 -28.67 -33.62 -10.71
C THR A 172 -29.36 -32.44 -10.04
N THR A 173 -28.58 -31.45 -9.61
CA THR A 173 -29.11 -30.17 -9.14
C THR A 173 -28.36 -29.06 -9.87
N PRO A 174 -29.02 -28.24 -10.71
CA PRO A 174 -30.44 -28.29 -11.07
C PRO A 174 -30.85 -29.50 -11.95
N THR A 175 -32.16 -29.78 -12.04
CA THR A 175 -32.75 -30.78 -12.96
C THR A 175 -33.26 -30.11 -14.24
N LEU A 176 -33.44 -30.87 -15.34
CA LEU A 176 -34.05 -30.34 -16.56
C LEU A 176 -35.46 -29.77 -16.31
N ASN A 177 -36.29 -30.47 -15.52
CA ASN A 177 -37.65 -30.02 -15.19
C ASN A 177 -37.67 -28.68 -14.45
N GLN A 178 -36.64 -28.37 -13.65
CA GLN A 178 -36.56 -27.06 -13.00
C GLN A 178 -36.34 -25.94 -14.02
N PHE A 179 -35.53 -26.17 -15.06
CA PHE A 179 -35.37 -25.22 -16.15
C PHE A 179 -36.65 -25.12 -16.99
N ASN A 180 -37.21 -26.24 -17.42
CA ASN A 180 -38.41 -26.32 -18.25
C ASN A 180 -39.72 -25.93 -17.54
N SER A 181 -39.67 -25.44 -16.29
CA SER A 181 -40.83 -24.90 -15.57
C SER A 181 -41.38 -23.61 -16.20
N VAL A 182 -40.58 -22.95 -17.03
CA VAL A 182 -40.94 -21.77 -17.83
C VAL A 182 -40.42 -21.95 -19.25
N SER A 183 -40.99 -21.23 -20.22
CA SER A 183 -40.56 -21.24 -21.62
C SER A 183 -40.71 -19.84 -22.22
N CYS A 184 -39.97 -19.56 -23.29
CA CYS A 184 -40.09 -18.28 -24.01
C CYS A 184 -41.23 -18.30 -25.03
N SER A 185 -41.51 -19.46 -25.61
CA SER A 185 -42.53 -19.67 -26.65
C SER A 185 -43.87 -20.19 -26.13
N GLY A 186 -43.95 -20.54 -24.84
CA GLY A 186 -45.09 -21.27 -24.26
C GLY A 186 -45.04 -22.79 -24.48
N GLN A 187 -44.03 -23.30 -25.20
CA GLN A 187 -43.77 -24.72 -25.43
C GLN A 187 -42.36 -25.06 -24.92
N PRO A 188 -42.22 -25.63 -23.70
CA PRO A 188 -40.91 -25.99 -23.16
C PRO A 188 -40.13 -26.94 -24.07
N ALA A 189 -38.82 -26.81 -24.06
CA ALA A 189 -37.92 -27.69 -24.83
C ALA A 189 -38.14 -29.15 -24.45
N ASN A 190 -38.23 -30.02 -25.46
CA ASN A 190 -38.51 -31.45 -25.29
C ASN A 190 -37.56 -32.27 -26.18
N ALA A 191 -37.79 -33.58 -26.30
CA ALA A 191 -37.10 -34.45 -27.25
C ALA A 191 -36.89 -33.79 -28.63
N GLY A 192 -35.69 -33.93 -29.18
CA GLY A 192 -35.36 -33.38 -30.49
C GLY A 192 -34.86 -31.92 -30.47
N HIS A 193 -34.59 -31.35 -29.29
CA HIS A 193 -34.15 -29.96 -29.14
C HIS A 193 -32.72 -29.85 -28.60
N LEU A 194 -32.05 -28.77 -28.99
CA LEU A 194 -30.69 -28.45 -28.59
C LEU A 194 -30.69 -27.72 -27.26
N VAL A 195 -29.62 -27.95 -26.51
CA VAL A 195 -29.39 -27.29 -25.23
C VAL A 195 -27.92 -26.87 -25.10
N THR A 196 -27.65 -25.73 -24.48
CA THR A 196 -26.30 -25.31 -24.09
C THR A 196 -26.30 -25.01 -22.61
N ALA A 197 -25.57 -25.81 -21.85
CA ALA A 197 -25.44 -25.66 -20.41
C ALA A 197 -24.38 -24.59 -20.09
N LEU A 198 -24.78 -23.61 -19.27
CA LEU A 198 -23.94 -22.56 -18.70
C LEU A 198 -24.07 -22.67 -17.17
N LEU A 199 -23.47 -23.72 -16.59
CA LEU A 199 -23.60 -24.04 -15.17
C LEU A 199 -22.46 -23.42 -14.37
N SER A 200 -22.74 -22.94 -13.15
CA SER A 200 -21.78 -22.19 -12.33
C SER A 200 -20.53 -23.00 -11.96
N ASN A 201 -20.65 -24.33 -11.90
CA ASN A 201 -19.60 -25.28 -11.51
C ASN A 201 -19.38 -26.34 -12.61
N GLY A 202 -19.75 -26.07 -13.86
CA GLY A 202 -19.81 -27.07 -14.91
C GLY A 202 -19.37 -26.55 -16.29
N ALA A 203 -19.83 -27.24 -17.34
CA ALA A 203 -19.57 -26.82 -18.72
C ALA A 203 -20.16 -25.43 -19.01
N GLY A 204 -19.55 -24.71 -19.95
CA GLY A 204 -20.02 -23.38 -20.39
C GLY A 204 -19.36 -22.20 -19.69
N GLN A 205 -19.38 -22.13 -18.36
CA GLN A 205 -18.76 -21.02 -17.62
C GLN A 205 -17.31 -21.35 -17.20
N SER A 206 -16.33 -21.04 -18.06
CA SER A 206 -14.97 -20.85 -17.52
C SER A 206 -14.88 -19.42 -17.05
N SER A 207 -14.59 -19.26 -15.77
CA SER A 207 -14.30 -18.03 -15.05
C SER A 207 -13.05 -17.31 -15.56
N GLN A 208 -12.96 -16.96 -16.85
CA GLN A 208 -11.75 -16.34 -17.41
C GLN A 208 -12.07 -15.10 -18.25
N ASP A 209 -12.53 -14.06 -17.57
CA ASP A 209 -12.22 -12.68 -17.98
C ASP A 209 -10.72 -12.46 -17.76
N PHE A 210 -9.92 -12.64 -18.81
CA PHE A 210 -8.51 -12.29 -18.75
C PHE A 210 -8.31 -10.80 -18.98
N LEU A 211 -7.51 -10.17 -18.12
CA LEU A 211 -6.92 -8.87 -18.39
C LEU A 211 -6.10 -8.93 -19.69
N TYR A 212 -6.50 -8.18 -20.72
CA TYR A 212 -5.76 -8.06 -21.97
C TYR A 212 -4.38 -7.43 -21.69
N ARG A 213 -3.30 -8.11 -22.09
CA ARG A 213 -1.92 -7.72 -21.75
C ARG A 213 -1.20 -6.95 -22.87
N ASN A 214 -1.83 -6.81 -24.03
CA ASN A 214 -1.25 -6.12 -25.19
C ASN A 214 -2.01 -4.83 -25.45
N LYS A 215 -1.28 -3.71 -25.47
CA LYS A 215 -1.84 -2.39 -25.78
C LYS A 215 -2.43 -2.40 -27.19
N VAL A 216 -3.73 -2.08 -27.29
CA VAL A 216 -4.41 -1.85 -28.57
C VAL A 216 -4.57 -0.33 -28.74
N PRO A 217 -3.90 0.30 -29.73
CA PRO A 217 -4.00 1.73 -29.95
C PRO A 217 -5.46 2.19 -30.15
N GLY A 218 -5.88 3.22 -29.42
CA GLY A 218 -7.23 3.79 -29.52
C GLY A 218 -8.32 3.09 -28.70
N MET A 219 -8.00 2.00 -28.00
CA MET A 219 -8.94 1.27 -27.13
C MET A 219 -8.33 1.03 -25.74
N ASP A 220 -8.11 2.12 -25.01
CA ASP A 220 -7.49 2.09 -23.68
C ASP A 220 -8.33 1.32 -22.65
N VAL A 221 -9.65 1.26 -22.83
CA VAL A 221 -10.58 0.50 -21.96
C VAL A 221 -10.28 -1.00 -21.92
N LEU A 222 -9.69 -1.57 -22.99
CA LEU A 222 -9.32 -2.99 -23.04
C LEU A 222 -8.07 -3.30 -22.20
N ASN A 223 -7.32 -2.29 -21.79
CA ASN A 223 -6.12 -2.42 -20.96
C ASN A 223 -6.33 -1.84 -19.55
N GLN A 224 -7.58 -1.57 -19.18
CA GLN A 224 -7.96 -1.00 -17.89
C GLN A 224 -8.87 -1.98 -17.14
N MET A 225 -8.72 -2.02 -15.82
CA MET A 225 -9.63 -2.77 -14.97
C MET A 225 -10.84 -1.88 -14.66
N GLN A 226 -12.03 -2.34 -15.03
CA GLN A 226 -13.29 -1.64 -14.76
C GLN A 226 -13.79 -1.88 -13.31
N THR A 227 -13.23 -2.87 -12.63
CA THR A 227 -13.53 -3.23 -11.24
C THR A 227 -12.25 -3.38 -10.42
N PRO A 228 -12.27 -3.15 -9.09
CA PRO A 228 -11.13 -3.44 -8.22
C PRO A 228 -10.72 -4.91 -8.30
N ILE A 229 -9.41 -5.20 -8.22
CA ILE A 229 -8.92 -6.58 -8.09
C ILE A 229 -9.22 -7.07 -6.67
N GLY A 230 -10.07 -8.08 -6.56
CA GLY A 230 -10.19 -8.90 -5.35
C GLY A 230 -9.15 -10.02 -5.35
N MET A 231 -8.33 -10.12 -4.30
CA MET A 231 -7.38 -11.22 -4.14
C MET A 231 -8.05 -12.37 -3.37
N ALA A 232 -8.12 -13.55 -3.99
CA ALA A 232 -8.67 -14.75 -3.35
C ALA A 232 -7.68 -15.35 -2.32
N ASN A 233 -8.13 -16.32 -1.50
CA ASN A 233 -7.36 -16.87 -0.37
C ASN A 233 -5.90 -17.27 -0.70
N GLY A 234 -5.60 -17.76 -1.90
CA GLY A 234 -4.22 -18.12 -2.28
C GLY A 234 -3.30 -16.93 -2.54
N ALA A 235 -3.87 -15.74 -2.77
CA ALA A 235 -3.16 -14.49 -3.02
C ALA A 235 -3.31 -13.48 -1.85
N ALA A 236 -3.97 -13.89 -0.77
CA ALA A 236 -3.94 -13.22 0.52
C ALA A 236 -2.96 -13.97 1.44
N VAL A 237 -1.90 -13.30 1.87
CA VAL A 237 -0.76 -13.92 2.58
C VAL A 237 -0.41 -13.15 3.85
N ASP A 238 0.22 -13.84 4.79
CA ASP A 238 0.72 -13.21 6.00
C ASP A 238 2.09 -12.57 5.72
N PRO A 239 2.32 -11.30 6.10
CA PRO A 239 3.62 -10.66 5.98
C PRO A 239 4.74 -11.51 6.62
N GLY A 240 5.91 -11.54 5.98
CA GLY A 240 7.09 -12.27 6.49
C GLY A 240 7.12 -13.77 6.15
N THR A 241 6.02 -14.34 5.62
CA THR A 241 6.02 -15.74 5.15
C THR A 241 6.75 -15.89 3.80
N ALA A 242 7.21 -17.11 3.48
CA ALA A 242 7.94 -17.40 2.25
C ALA A 242 7.05 -17.25 1.01
N CYS A 243 7.54 -16.56 -0.02
CA CYS A 243 6.79 -16.25 -1.25
C CYS A 243 7.25 -17.04 -2.50
N GLY A 244 8.27 -17.89 -2.36
CA GLY A 244 8.81 -18.69 -3.47
C GLY A 244 9.69 -17.89 -4.43
N SER A 245 9.92 -18.44 -5.63
CA SER A 245 10.88 -17.92 -6.62
C SER A 245 10.29 -16.99 -7.69
N VAL A 246 8.96 -16.85 -7.74
CA VAL A 246 8.26 -16.06 -8.78
C VAL A 246 7.98 -14.65 -8.26
N ALA A 247 8.21 -13.61 -9.08
CA ALA A 247 7.80 -12.25 -8.73
C ALA A 247 6.26 -12.21 -8.65
N ALA A 248 5.73 -11.94 -7.46
CA ALA A 248 4.30 -11.97 -7.21
C ALA A 248 3.87 -10.80 -6.34
N ILE A 249 2.61 -10.38 -6.52
CA ILE A 249 1.90 -9.38 -5.73
C ILE A 249 0.77 -10.10 -4.99
N ALA A 250 0.59 -9.77 -3.72
CA ALA A 250 -0.42 -10.33 -2.83
C ALA A 250 -1.03 -9.23 -1.98
N THR A 251 -2.03 -9.57 -1.16
CA THR A 251 -2.56 -8.68 -0.12
C THR A 251 -2.33 -9.26 1.27
N ASP A 252 -2.13 -8.40 2.25
CA ASP A 252 -2.11 -8.78 3.67
C ASP A 252 -3.49 -9.34 4.06
N LYS A 253 -3.53 -10.55 4.62
CA LYS A 253 -4.79 -11.20 5.07
C LYS A 253 -5.57 -10.38 6.10
N THR A 254 -4.88 -9.57 6.89
CA THR A 254 -5.47 -8.85 8.03
C THR A 254 -6.08 -7.52 7.60
N ASN A 255 -5.36 -6.74 6.79
CA ASN A 255 -5.71 -5.35 6.50
C ASN A 255 -5.87 -5.04 5.00
N GLY A 256 -5.62 -6.02 4.11
CA GLY A 256 -5.77 -5.86 2.66
C GLY A 256 -4.68 -5.03 1.98
N SER A 257 -3.61 -4.62 2.69
CA SER A 257 -2.52 -3.84 2.12
C SER A 257 -1.75 -4.61 1.05
N LEU A 258 -1.21 -3.90 0.06
CA LEU A 258 -0.43 -4.50 -1.01
C LEU A 258 0.91 -5.05 -0.49
N LEU A 259 1.17 -6.32 -0.76
CA LEU A 259 2.43 -7.02 -0.48
C LEU A 259 3.12 -7.39 -1.79
N TYR A 260 4.45 -7.38 -1.80
CA TYR A 260 5.26 -7.91 -2.88
C TYR A 260 6.21 -8.99 -2.35
N CYS A 261 6.53 -9.95 -3.21
CA CYS A 261 7.55 -10.96 -2.91
C CYS A 261 8.95 -10.32 -3.05
N ASN A 262 9.65 -10.10 -1.94
CA ASN A 262 11.03 -9.63 -1.98
C ASN A 262 11.94 -10.81 -2.37
N LYS A 263 12.51 -10.75 -3.57
CA LYS A 263 13.37 -11.82 -4.10
C LYS A 263 14.71 -12.00 -3.37
N ILE A 264 15.15 -11.00 -2.61
CA ILE A 264 16.40 -11.07 -1.84
C ILE A 264 16.13 -11.84 -0.54
N SER A 265 15.05 -11.51 0.17
CA SER A 265 14.70 -12.18 1.42
C SER A 265 13.87 -13.46 1.23
N GLY A 266 13.26 -13.65 0.06
CA GLY A 266 12.36 -14.77 -0.24
C GLY A 266 11.02 -14.69 0.50
N THR A 267 10.65 -13.51 1.02
CA THR A 267 9.48 -13.32 1.90
C THR A 267 8.54 -12.23 1.40
N TRP A 268 7.28 -12.33 1.78
CA TRP A 268 6.26 -11.31 1.53
C TRP A 268 6.52 -10.07 2.38
N GLN A 269 6.60 -8.91 1.72
CA GLN A 269 6.82 -7.62 2.37
C GLN A 269 5.78 -6.59 1.91
N GLY A 270 5.34 -5.72 2.82
CA GLY A 270 4.47 -4.61 2.46
C GLY A 270 5.18 -3.62 1.54
N SER A 271 4.40 -2.82 0.80
CA SER A 271 4.92 -1.75 -0.08
C SER A 271 5.81 -0.68 0.61
N GLY A 272 6.09 -0.85 1.91
CA GLY A 272 7.41 -0.58 2.47
C GLY A 272 7.74 0.89 2.67
N SER A 273 6.77 1.79 2.52
CA SER A 273 6.97 3.17 2.90
C SER A 273 6.78 3.31 4.42
N SER A 274 7.88 3.57 5.12
CA SER A 274 7.83 4.14 6.46
C SER A 274 7.14 5.52 6.44
N TRP A 275 7.20 6.24 5.31
CA TRP A 275 6.44 7.48 5.13
C TRP A 275 4.96 7.19 4.96
N LYS A 276 4.16 7.62 5.93
CA LYS A 276 2.70 7.54 5.91
C LYS A 276 2.09 8.87 5.50
N ALA A 277 0.77 8.84 5.26
CA ALA A 277 0.01 10.03 4.91
C ALA A 277 0.20 11.17 5.93
N PRO A 278 0.36 12.42 5.46
CA PRO A 278 0.54 13.58 6.33
C PRO A 278 -0.73 13.90 7.13
N VAL A 279 -0.57 14.52 8.30
CA VAL A 279 -1.67 14.96 9.18
C VAL A 279 -1.66 16.48 9.32
N ASP A 280 -2.79 17.09 9.65
CA ASP A 280 -2.89 18.55 9.76
C ASP A 280 -2.18 19.11 10.99
N THR A 281 -2.32 18.47 12.15
CA THR A 281 -1.75 18.92 13.44
C THR A 281 -1.05 17.79 14.18
N TYR A 282 -0.19 18.12 15.15
CA TYR A 282 0.52 17.14 15.97
C TYR A 282 -0.44 16.22 16.75
N ALA A 283 -1.57 16.76 17.23
CA ALA A 283 -2.60 15.99 17.94
C ALA A 283 -3.31 14.96 17.04
N SER A 284 -3.19 15.10 15.72
CA SER A 284 -3.77 14.17 14.75
C SER A 284 -2.87 12.97 14.43
N LEU A 285 -1.68 12.88 15.04
CA LEU A 285 -0.78 11.74 14.86
C LEU A 285 -1.34 10.47 15.55
N PRO A 286 -1.48 9.34 14.84
CA PRO A 286 -2.12 8.14 15.36
C PRO A 286 -1.19 7.36 16.30
N ALA A 287 -1.73 6.72 17.34
CA ALA A 287 -0.97 5.89 18.27
C ALA A 287 -0.66 4.45 17.76
N GLY A 288 -1.22 4.06 16.61
CA GLY A 288 -1.16 2.68 16.08
C GLY A 288 -0.14 2.42 14.98
N ASP A 289 0.71 3.41 14.64
CA ASP A 289 1.75 3.26 13.64
C ASP A 289 2.96 2.49 14.20
N ALA A 290 3.70 1.81 13.32
CA ALA A 290 4.83 0.98 13.72
C ALA A 290 6.07 1.82 14.05
N VAL A 291 6.94 1.30 14.91
CA VAL A 291 8.25 1.92 15.21
C VAL A 291 9.01 2.19 13.92
N GLY A 292 9.48 3.43 13.76
CA GLY A 292 10.18 3.89 12.54
C GLY A 292 9.26 4.40 11.42
N ASP A 293 7.94 4.35 11.57
CA ASP A 293 7.03 5.04 10.66
C ASP A 293 7.17 6.56 10.81
N VAL A 294 7.08 7.27 9.69
CA VAL A 294 7.33 8.71 9.56
C VAL A 294 6.09 9.42 9.00
N ARG A 295 5.72 10.56 9.59
CA ARG A 295 4.63 11.43 9.09
C ARG A 295 5.03 12.89 9.08
N MET A 296 4.54 13.62 8.07
CA MET A 296 4.58 15.08 8.05
C MET A 296 3.38 15.66 8.79
N VAL A 297 3.63 16.60 9.69
CA VAL A 297 2.60 17.46 10.30
C VAL A 297 2.56 18.77 9.52
N LYS A 298 1.45 19.01 8.79
CA LYS A 298 1.32 20.08 7.79
C LYS A 298 1.38 21.48 8.39
N ASN A 299 0.71 21.75 9.50
CA ASN A 299 0.65 23.11 10.05
C ASN A 299 2.00 23.65 10.56
N ILE A 300 2.95 22.77 10.87
CA ILE A 300 4.30 23.12 11.35
C ILE A 300 5.41 22.64 10.40
N SER A 301 5.06 22.11 9.23
CA SER A 301 5.99 21.64 8.20
C SER A 301 7.11 20.74 8.74
N ARG A 302 6.78 19.83 9.67
CA ARG A 302 7.77 19.01 10.40
C ARG A 302 7.47 17.53 10.29
N ALA A 303 8.51 16.73 10.03
CA ALA A 303 8.45 15.28 10.08
C ALA A 303 8.60 14.76 11.53
N PHE A 304 7.83 13.74 11.87
CA PHE A 304 7.93 12.98 13.11
C PHE A 304 8.11 11.50 12.77
N THR A 305 8.82 10.77 13.62
CA THR A 305 8.96 9.31 13.57
C THR A 305 8.41 8.67 14.83
N VAL A 306 7.89 7.44 14.75
CA VAL A 306 7.55 6.64 15.94
C VAL A 306 8.83 6.09 16.56
N ASP A 307 9.07 6.36 17.84
CA ASP A 307 10.22 5.85 18.61
C ASP A 307 9.99 4.41 19.13
N PRO A 308 10.98 3.74 19.73
CA PRO A 308 10.82 2.39 20.28
C PRO A 308 9.77 2.26 21.40
N SER A 309 9.32 3.37 22.00
CA SER A 309 8.24 3.40 23.00
C SER A 309 6.85 3.56 22.38
N GLY A 310 6.75 3.69 21.06
CA GLY A 310 5.50 3.91 20.33
C GLY A 310 5.05 5.37 20.32
N LYS A 311 5.92 6.32 20.67
CA LYS A 311 5.60 7.76 20.69
C LYS A 311 6.17 8.49 19.48
N TRP A 312 5.48 9.54 19.05
CA TRP A 312 5.96 10.40 17.97
C TRP A 312 7.04 11.36 18.47
N VAL A 313 8.21 11.34 17.83
CA VAL A 313 9.35 12.22 18.11
C VAL A 313 9.77 12.98 16.86
N ALA A 314 10.24 14.22 17.01
CA ALA A 314 10.58 15.07 15.87
C ALA A 314 11.87 14.64 15.18
N LEU A 315 11.85 14.59 13.84
CA LEU A 315 13.03 14.28 13.03
C LEU A 315 13.96 15.51 13.00
N ALA A 316 14.99 15.51 13.85
CA ALA A 316 16.12 16.47 13.94
C ALA A 316 16.80 16.43 15.33
N VAL A 317 16.21 15.68 16.26
CA VAL A 317 16.66 15.49 17.63
C VAL A 317 16.90 13.99 17.80
N ASP A 318 17.98 13.62 18.47
CA ASP A 318 18.29 12.21 18.73
C ASP A 318 17.30 11.60 19.76
N GLN A 319 17.45 10.31 20.05
CA GLN A 319 16.56 9.59 20.97
C GLN A 319 16.61 10.10 22.42
N ASN A 320 17.61 10.90 22.79
CA ASN A 320 17.76 11.48 24.12
C ASN A 320 17.20 12.91 24.19
N GLY A 321 16.73 13.48 23.08
CA GLY A 321 16.29 14.86 23.02
C GLY A 321 17.41 15.84 22.65
N ASP A 322 18.56 15.37 22.20
CA ASP A 322 19.73 16.20 21.90
C ASP A 322 19.85 16.52 20.40
N MET A 323 20.37 17.71 20.08
CA MET A 323 20.71 18.12 18.71
C MET A 323 22.23 18.19 18.57
N ASN A 324 22.83 17.17 17.92
CA ASN A 324 24.27 17.15 17.67
C ASN A 324 24.60 17.73 16.27
N VAL A 325 25.37 18.82 16.25
CA VAL A 325 25.87 19.44 15.01
C VAL A 325 27.38 19.19 14.93
N PRO A 326 27.87 18.24 14.10
CA PRO A 326 29.28 17.87 14.04
C PRO A 326 30.21 18.93 13.43
N GLY A 327 29.66 20.09 13.06
CA GLY A 327 30.39 21.21 12.47
C GLY A 327 30.05 22.53 13.14
N LYS A 328 29.84 23.58 12.34
CA LYS A 328 29.48 24.91 12.84
C LYS A 328 27.97 25.08 12.91
N LEU A 329 27.47 25.50 14.07
CA LEU A 329 26.12 26.06 14.21
C LEU A 329 26.19 27.59 14.05
N ALA A 330 25.39 28.15 13.14
CA ALA A 330 25.21 29.60 13.00
C ALA A 330 23.74 29.95 13.28
N VAL A 331 23.51 30.86 14.22
CA VAL A 331 22.17 31.35 14.57
C VAL A 331 22.05 32.78 14.06
N GLY A 332 21.13 33.02 13.12
CA GLY A 332 20.95 34.33 12.48
C GLY A 332 20.19 35.38 13.31
N GLY A 333 19.68 34.98 14.48
CA GLY A 333 19.01 35.83 15.45
C GLY A 333 19.47 35.50 16.86
N ASP A 334 18.57 35.59 17.83
CA ASP A 334 18.92 35.33 19.23
C ASP A 334 19.00 33.83 19.54
N ALA A 335 20.04 33.43 20.30
CA ALA A 335 20.13 32.11 20.91
C ALA A 335 19.86 32.23 22.41
N ASN A 336 18.80 31.59 22.90
CA ASN A 336 18.46 31.57 24.33
C ASN A 336 18.72 30.18 24.92
N ILE A 337 19.69 30.06 25.82
CA ILE A 337 20.07 28.81 26.51
C ILE A 337 19.52 28.90 27.94
N ARG A 338 18.53 28.05 28.28
CA ARG A 338 17.86 28.06 29.59
C ARG A 338 18.55 27.20 30.68
N GLY A 339 19.71 26.64 30.35
CA GLY A 339 20.55 25.85 31.26
C GLY A 339 22.01 26.25 31.11
N ASP A 340 22.91 25.30 31.32
CA ASP A 340 24.34 25.56 31.22
C ASP A 340 24.83 25.62 29.76
N ALA A 341 25.74 26.54 29.49
CA ALA A 341 26.46 26.63 28.22
C ALA A 341 27.94 26.31 28.44
N ASN A 342 28.35 25.09 28.09
CA ASN A 342 29.74 24.64 28.22
C ASN A 342 30.52 24.87 26.91
N ILE A 343 31.40 25.88 26.89
CA ILE A 343 32.24 26.22 25.75
C ILE A 343 33.67 25.75 26.03
N HIS A 344 34.11 24.69 25.34
CA HIS A 344 35.46 24.13 25.52
C HIS A 344 36.55 24.89 24.73
N GLY A 345 36.13 25.78 23.82
CA GLY A 345 37.01 26.66 23.05
C GLY A 345 36.89 28.11 23.51
N ASN A 346 37.05 29.03 22.56
CA ASN A 346 36.93 30.46 22.83
C ASN A 346 35.47 30.92 22.73
N ALA A 347 35.01 31.71 23.71
CA ALA A 347 33.80 32.51 23.60
C ALA A 347 34.21 33.95 23.28
N THR A 348 33.76 34.49 22.15
CA THR A 348 33.96 35.90 21.78
C THR A 348 32.62 36.61 21.84
N ILE A 349 32.57 37.75 22.52
CA ILE A 349 31.39 38.60 22.66
C ILE A 349 31.78 39.98 22.17
N ASP A 350 31.26 40.39 21.01
CA ASP A 350 31.66 41.64 20.36
C ASP A 350 30.98 42.88 20.95
N ALA A 351 29.87 42.69 21.67
CA ALA A 351 29.11 43.75 22.30
C ALA A 351 29.29 43.71 23.83
N ASN A 352 28.22 43.37 24.57
CA ASN A 352 28.23 43.38 26.02
C ASN A 352 28.10 41.96 26.58
N ALA A 353 28.89 41.65 27.59
CA ALA A 353 28.73 40.46 28.42
C ALA A 353 28.20 40.89 29.81
N THR A 354 27.00 40.45 30.17
CA THR A 354 26.40 40.70 31.49
C THR A 354 26.28 39.40 32.24
N VAL A 355 26.94 39.32 33.40
CA VAL A 355 26.82 38.18 34.32
C VAL A 355 25.99 38.63 35.52
N GLY A 356 24.78 38.10 35.65
CA GLY A 356 23.88 38.44 36.76
C GLY A 356 24.25 37.77 38.08
N GLY A 357 25.02 36.68 38.04
CA GLY A 357 25.55 35.96 39.20
C GLY A 357 27.03 36.23 39.45
N GLY A 358 27.71 35.28 40.08
CA GLY A 358 29.17 35.33 40.23
C GLY A 358 29.90 34.90 38.95
N ALA A 359 31.06 35.49 38.69
CA ALA A 359 31.98 35.05 37.65
C ALA A 359 33.32 34.64 38.28
N THR A 360 33.77 33.41 38.02
CA THR A 360 35.09 32.94 38.42
C THR A 360 35.98 32.89 37.19
N VAL A 361 37.13 33.56 37.26
CA VAL A 361 38.13 33.56 36.17
C VAL A 361 39.38 32.86 36.69
N GLY A 362 39.74 31.74 36.06
CA GLY A 362 40.81 30.88 36.56
C GLY A 362 42.23 31.39 36.32
N ALA A 363 42.43 32.28 35.34
CA ALA A 363 43.76 32.74 34.95
C ALA A 363 43.94 34.26 35.11
N SER A 364 43.30 35.06 34.25
CA SER A 364 43.55 36.50 34.21
C SER A 364 42.34 37.25 33.70
N VAL A 365 42.10 38.44 34.26
CA VAL A 365 41.17 39.42 33.73
C VAL A 365 41.99 40.57 33.16
N ILE A 366 41.84 40.84 31.87
CA ILE A 366 42.50 41.95 31.18
C ILE A 366 41.40 42.88 30.67
N ALA A 367 41.33 44.08 31.23
CA ALA A 367 40.47 45.14 30.70
C ALA A 367 41.34 46.10 29.89
N GLY A 368 41.00 46.29 28.61
CA GLY A 368 41.68 47.27 27.75
C GLY A 368 41.35 48.73 28.11
N GLY A 369 40.39 48.95 29.00
CA GLY A 369 39.97 50.26 29.50
C GLY A 369 39.76 50.27 31.01
N ALA A 370 38.99 51.24 31.52
CA ALA A 370 38.72 51.37 32.94
C ALA A 370 37.87 50.20 33.48
N GLY A 371 38.36 49.54 34.54
CA GLY A 371 37.59 48.57 35.31
C GLY A 371 37.03 49.21 36.58
N THR A 372 35.75 49.00 36.87
CA THR A 372 35.11 49.43 38.13
C THR A 372 34.65 48.21 38.89
N PHE A 373 35.09 48.08 40.14
CA PHE A 373 34.65 47.02 41.04
C PHE A 373 33.69 47.64 42.07
N GLY A 374 32.44 47.18 42.07
CA GLY A 374 31.43 47.66 43.02
C GLY A 374 31.59 47.10 44.46
N GLY A 375 32.56 46.22 44.67
CA GLY A 375 32.84 45.56 45.95
C GLY A 375 34.33 45.53 46.27
N ALA A 376 34.72 44.69 47.23
CA ALA A 376 36.11 44.55 47.64
C ALA A 376 36.97 43.86 46.57
N VAL A 377 38.17 44.36 46.35
CA VAL A 377 39.22 43.68 45.58
C VAL A 377 40.20 43.06 46.59
N SER A 378 40.30 41.73 46.59
CA SER A 378 41.20 40.98 47.47
C SER A 378 42.15 40.14 46.62
N GLY A 379 43.45 40.25 46.87
CA GLY A 379 44.49 39.51 46.16
C GLY A 379 45.81 39.56 46.91
N GLN A 380 46.75 38.70 46.53
CA GLN A 380 48.10 38.69 47.11
C GLN A 380 48.84 40.01 46.87
N SER A 381 48.58 40.64 45.73
CA SER A 381 49.05 41.97 45.38
C SER A 381 47.95 42.73 44.63
N VAL A 382 47.85 44.02 44.91
CA VAL A 382 47.07 44.97 44.11
C VAL A 382 48.03 46.11 43.76
N GLU A 383 48.38 46.21 42.48
CA GLU A 383 49.28 47.25 41.95
C GLU A 383 48.48 48.19 41.06
N ALA A 384 48.54 49.49 41.35
CA ALA A 384 48.02 50.54 40.47
C ALA A 384 49.17 51.42 40.03
N LYS A 385 49.39 51.52 38.72
CA LYS A 385 50.50 52.31 38.15
C LYS A 385 50.24 53.81 38.15
N ASP A 386 48.99 54.22 38.02
CA ASP A 386 48.60 55.63 37.99
C ASP A 386 47.92 56.07 39.29
N TRP A 387 46.74 55.56 39.60
CA TRP A 387 45.99 55.94 40.80
C TRP A 387 44.94 54.91 41.23
N ILE A 388 44.58 54.92 42.52
CA ILE A 388 43.42 54.23 43.11
C ILE A 388 42.52 55.30 43.70
N VAL A 389 41.21 55.27 43.38
CA VAL A 389 40.20 56.17 43.98
C VAL A 389 39.17 55.33 44.71
N GLY A 390 38.88 55.70 45.96
CA GLY A 390 37.86 55.09 46.81
C GLY A 390 37.54 55.97 48.01
N GLN A 391 36.36 55.79 48.62
CA GLN A 391 35.96 56.55 49.81
C GLN A 391 36.89 56.30 51.01
N THR A 392 37.39 55.07 51.13
CA THR A 392 38.37 54.67 52.14
C THR A 392 39.34 53.67 51.52
N VAL A 393 40.65 53.92 51.65
CA VAL A 393 41.70 52.97 51.28
C VAL A 393 42.36 52.47 52.55
N GLN A 394 42.22 51.18 52.83
CA GLN A 394 42.73 50.52 54.03
C GLN A 394 43.88 49.58 53.65
N VAL A 395 45.07 49.84 54.20
CA VAL A 395 46.27 49.01 53.98
C VAL A 395 46.74 48.50 55.35
N TRP A 396 46.74 47.19 55.57
CA TRP A 396 47.20 46.59 56.82
C TRP A 396 48.12 45.41 56.51
N LYS A 397 49.21 45.29 57.24
CA LYS A 397 50.09 44.11 57.28
C LYS A 397 50.22 43.71 58.75
N GLU A 398 50.17 42.42 59.07
CA GLU A 398 50.44 41.95 60.43
C GLU A 398 51.95 41.73 60.62
N GLY A 399 52.46 42.07 61.80
CA GLY A 399 53.87 41.94 62.15
C GLY A 399 54.07 42.06 63.66
N LYS A 400 55.23 41.60 64.12
CA LYS A 400 55.65 41.71 65.52
C LYS A 400 56.70 42.81 65.66
N GLU A 401 56.83 43.33 66.87
CA GLU A 401 57.90 44.26 67.21
C GLU A 401 59.28 43.63 66.91
N GLY A 402 60.13 44.34 66.18
CA GLY A 402 61.42 43.84 65.71
C GLY A 402 61.42 43.14 64.35
N ASP A 403 60.27 42.93 63.69
CA ASP A 403 60.26 42.40 62.32
C ASP A 403 60.90 43.41 61.33
N VAL A 404 61.50 42.88 60.26
CA VAL A 404 62.10 43.68 59.20
C VAL A 404 61.00 44.47 58.46
N CYS A 405 61.17 45.78 58.38
CA CYS A 405 60.31 46.60 57.54
C CYS A 405 60.57 46.30 56.06
N HIS A 406 59.62 45.67 55.40
CA HIS A 406 59.59 45.64 53.94
C HIS A 406 59.11 47.03 53.47
N ILE A 407 60.04 47.96 53.36
CA ILE A 407 59.79 49.25 52.70
C ILE A 407 59.83 48.95 51.20
N PHE A 408 58.67 48.99 50.54
CA PHE A 408 58.63 48.99 49.09
C PHE A 408 59.28 50.30 48.62
N THR A 409 60.42 50.22 47.94
CA THR A 409 60.99 51.35 47.20
C THR A 409 60.05 51.66 46.03
N ALA A 410 59.19 52.67 46.23
CA ALA A 410 58.33 53.20 45.20
C ALA A 410 59.14 53.97 44.14
N ASP A 411 58.81 53.73 42.87
CA ASP A 411 59.17 54.57 41.71
C ASP A 411 58.76 56.05 41.99
N PRO A 412 59.47 57.09 41.50
CA PRO A 412 59.31 58.48 41.95
C PRO A 412 57.96 59.14 41.66
N LYS A 413 57.02 58.44 41.01
CA LYS A 413 55.70 58.96 40.64
C LYS A 413 54.59 58.69 41.66
N ILE A 414 54.90 58.02 42.76
CA ILE A 414 53.92 57.70 43.81
C ILE A 414 54.04 58.73 44.95
N ILE A 415 53.08 59.66 45.07
CA ILE A 415 52.88 60.42 46.31
C ILE A 415 52.09 59.53 47.28
N LEU A 416 52.80 58.68 48.01
CA LEU A 416 52.31 58.17 49.28
C LEU A 416 52.34 59.35 50.24
N ASN A 417 51.19 59.79 50.76
CA ASN A 417 51.21 60.60 51.98
C ASN A 417 51.77 59.66 53.07
N ARG A 418 53.08 59.77 53.32
CA ARG A 418 53.83 58.83 54.18
C ARG A 418 53.39 59.01 55.62
N ILE A 419 52.33 58.33 55.99
CA ILE A 419 52.21 57.80 57.34
C ILE A 419 52.67 56.36 57.19
N GLY A 420 53.87 56.07 57.72
CA GLY A 420 54.58 54.80 57.52
C GLY A 420 53.67 53.61 57.74
N THR A 421 53.93 52.51 57.02
CA THR A 421 53.16 51.26 57.09
C THR A 421 52.70 50.99 58.52
N ILE A 422 51.40 51.21 58.80
CA ILE A 422 50.83 50.96 60.11
C ILE A 422 50.60 49.46 60.17
N VAL A 423 51.40 48.79 60.98
CA VAL A 423 51.27 47.37 61.26
C VAL A 423 50.60 47.23 62.61
N LEU A 424 49.48 46.51 62.68
CA LEU A 424 48.90 46.16 63.98
C LEU A 424 49.67 44.96 64.54
N GLU A 425 50.00 45.03 65.83
CA GLU A 425 50.67 43.95 66.54
C GLU A 425 49.85 42.65 66.46
N SER A 426 50.50 41.56 66.04
CA SER A 426 49.90 40.21 66.00
C SER A 426 49.30 39.84 67.37
N ARG A 427 48.00 39.50 67.39
CA ARG A 427 47.19 39.25 68.60
C ARG A 427 47.93 38.39 69.62
N SER A 428 48.29 38.97 70.77
CA SER A 428 48.63 38.19 71.97
C SER A 428 47.33 37.64 72.58
N PRO A 429 47.27 36.37 73.03
CA PRO A 429 46.02 35.69 73.39
C PRO A 429 45.44 36.07 74.77
N MET A 430 45.73 37.26 75.30
CA MET A 430 45.20 37.69 76.61
C MET A 430 43.96 38.57 76.46
N PRO A 431 42.86 38.26 77.16
CA PRO A 431 41.64 39.07 77.12
C PRO A 431 41.87 40.44 77.79
N GLY A 432 41.58 41.52 77.06
CA GLY A 432 41.68 42.91 77.55
C GLY A 432 42.79 43.76 76.94
N HIS A 433 43.61 43.22 76.03
CA HIS A 433 44.68 43.98 75.38
C HIS A 433 44.19 44.62 74.06
N THR A 434 44.24 45.94 73.96
CA THR A 434 44.07 46.67 72.69
C THR A 434 45.33 46.51 71.84
N PRO A 435 45.23 46.11 70.55
CA PRO A 435 46.38 46.03 69.67
C PRO A 435 46.99 47.41 69.46
N THR A 436 48.30 47.54 69.68
CA THR A 436 49.05 48.80 69.53
C THR A 436 49.48 48.97 68.07
N ALA A 437 49.47 50.20 67.56
CA ALA A 437 50.03 50.50 66.25
C ALA A 437 51.57 50.40 66.30
N LEU A 438 52.17 49.69 65.35
CA LEU A 438 53.61 49.66 65.09
C LEU A 438 53.91 50.54 63.89
N ILE A 439 55.01 51.29 63.94
CA ILE A 439 55.57 52.06 62.81
C ILE A 439 56.94 51.54 62.41
N CYS A 440 57.27 51.71 61.13
CA CYS A 440 58.63 51.53 60.66
C CYS A 440 59.52 52.71 61.05
N SER A 441 60.58 52.42 61.80
CA SER A 441 61.62 53.38 62.16
C SER A 441 63.00 52.88 61.71
N GLY A 442 63.86 53.79 61.25
CA GLY A 442 65.21 53.50 60.76
C GLY A 442 65.44 53.82 59.28
N VAL A 443 66.67 53.61 58.82
CA VAL A 443 67.11 53.91 57.44
C VAL A 443 66.77 52.77 56.46
N PRO A 444 66.61 53.04 55.16
CA PRO A 444 66.37 52.02 54.15
C PRO A 444 67.43 50.90 54.22
N GLY A 445 66.97 49.65 54.28
CA GLY A 445 67.83 48.47 54.45
C GLY A 445 67.93 47.93 55.88
N ASN A 446 67.69 48.76 56.92
CA ASN A 446 67.78 48.34 58.33
C ASN A 446 66.56 48.75 59.19
N ALA A 447 65.50 49.27 58.58
CA ALA A 447 64.29 49.68 59.30
C ALA A 447 63.59 48.48 59.99
N ARG A 448 63.02 48.74 61.17
CA ARG A 448 62.36 47.76 62.04
C ARG A 448 61.02 48.30 62.52
N LEU A 449 60.08 47.40 62.78
CA LEU A 449 58.81 47.75 63.41
C LEU A 449 59.02 48.06 64.89
N VAL A 450 58.57 49.24 65.32
CA VAL A 450 58.66 49.74 66.70
C VAL A 450 57.27 50.19 67.15
N ARG A 451 56.91 49.96 68.42
CA ARG A 451 55.64 50.45 68.98
C ARG A 451 55.53 51.97 68.91
N LEU A 452 54.35 52.45 68.49
CA LEU A 452 53.96 53.83 68.76
C LEU A 452 53.69 53.94 70.26
N VAL A 453 54.61 54.56 70.99
CA VAL A 453 54.36 54.98 72.37
C VAL A 453 53.75 56.38 72.28
N SER A 454 52.55 56.56 72.85
CA SER A 454 51.82 57.84 72.87
C SER A 454 52.60 58.95 73.56
#